data_AF-A0A0D0BC66-F1
#
_entry.id   AF-A0A0D0BC66-F1
#
_cell.length_a   1.000
_cell.length_b   1.000
_cell.length_c   1.000
_cell.angle_alpha   90.00
_cell.angle_beta   90.00
_cell.angle_gamma   90.00
#
_symmetry.space_group_name_H-M   'P 1'
#
loop_
_entity.id
_entity.type
_entity.pdbx_description
1 polymer ?
#
loop_
_entity_poly.entity_id
_entity_poly.type
_entity_poly.pdbx_seq_one_letter_code
_entity_poly.pdbx_strand_id
1 'polypeptide(L)'
;MTSPNQPAASVTFDECQTPSPNHVPSKAKEILTFVMPATEKNEKDRHALVPLPKTYNEAVAAAIRVLGEYMGDSSPENVILRYHVQDDERKWVWANIEPENWELLVSSGNNVGVFEKLKIPRGMKNFIQGRVYLAFGVREPRQLVWSEVTTRGMEPATRTLVRRPSSFKDAIELLRVATTGHGVAIEWRATKNYVQDWTDEDWAKAAQKLKFYYFTNPDLSTAAYLQFPELAYTNDDIWRYVVPMPGEVLGVVLPEEF
;
A
#
# COMPACT_ATOMS: atom_id res chain seq x y z
N MET A 1 -50.69 44.40 -73.71
CA MET A 1 -49.45 43.61 -73.84
C MET A 1 -49.75 42.20 -73.36
N THR A 2 -49.55 41.26 -74.27
CA THR A 2 -49.97 39.86 -74.28
C THR A 2 -49.01 38.96 -73.48
N SER A 3 -49.59 37.92 -72.87
CA SER A 3 -48.99 36.66 -72.36
C SER A 3 -47.90 36.05 -73.29
N PRO A 4 -47.01 35.10 -72.86
CA PRO A 4 -47.44 33.81 -72.28
C PRO A 4 -46.48 33.00 -71.35
N ASN A 5 -47.11 32.05 -70.63
CA ASN A 5 -46.73 30.66 -70.29
C ASN A 5 -45.26 30.17 -70.37
N GLN A 6 -44.84 29.41 -69.35
CA GLN A 6 -44.48 27.97 -69.53
C GLN A 6 -44.45 27.15 -68.21
N PRO A 7 -44.68 25.81 -68.26
CA PRO A 7 -44.89 24.91 -67.12
C PRO A 7 -43.72 23.91 -66.88
N ALA A 8 -43.66 23.27 -65.71
CA ALA A 8 -43.04 21.97 -65.37
C ALA A 8 -42.83 21.90 -63.84
N ALA A 9 -42.91 20.80 -63.09
CA ALA A 9 -43.20 19.40 -63.36
C ALA A 9 -43.69 18.77 -62.04
N SER A 10 -44.58 17.80 -62.15
CA SER A 10 -44.98 16.92 -61.04
C SER A 10 -43.80 16.03 -60.64
N VAL A 11 -43.48 16.02 -59.34
CA VAL A 11 -42.58 15.03 -58.74
C VAL A 11 -43.43 14.14 -57.83
N THR A 12 -43.78 12.98 -58.36
CA THR A 12 -44.21 11.82 -57.58
C THR A 12 -42.94 11.08 -57.17
N PHE A 13 -42.67 10.97 -55.87
CA PHE A 13 -41.76 9.95 -55.36
C PHE A 13 -42.53 9.05 -54.40
N ASP A 14 -42.58 7.80 -54.83
CA ASP A 14 -43.04 6.60 -54.17
C ASP A 14 -42.31 6.30 -52.86
N GLU A 15 -42.92 5.35 -52.15
CA GLU A 15 -42.31 4.41 -51.22
C GLU A 15 -42.09 4.84 -49.77
N CYS A 16 -43.18 4.64 -49.02
CA CYS A 16 -43.19 4.11 -47.66
C CYS A 16 -42.18 2.95 -47.51
N GLN A 17 -40.94 3.25 -47.10
CA GLN A 17 -40.02 2.25 -46.60
C GLN A 17 -40.42 1.86 -45.18
N THR A 18 -41.07 0.71 -45.05
CA THR A 18 -41.17 -0.03 -43.79
C THR A 18 -39.77 -0.32 -43.24
N PRO A 19 -39.46 0.03 -41.98
CA PRO A 19 -38.18 -0.30 -41.37
C PRO A 19 -38.05 -1.82 -41.20
N SER A 20 -36.96 -2.37 -41.74
CA SER A 20 -36.59 -3.79 -41.59
C SER A 20 -36.38 -4.16 -40.11
N PRO A 21 -37.01 -5.23 -39.60
CA PRO A 21 -36.97 -5.61 -38.18
C PRO A 21 -35.79 -6.55 -37.84
N ASN A 22 -34.61 -6.31 -38.40
CA ASN A 22 -33.42 -7.14 -38.14
C ASN A 22 -32.22 -6.30 -37.70
N HIS A 23 -32.44 -5.43 -36.70
CA HIS A 23 -31.31 -4.92 -35.93
C HIS A 23 -30.98 -5.94 -34.85
N VAL A 24 -30.04 -6.84 -35.16
CA VAL A 24 -29.33 -7.58 -34.11
C VAL A 24 -28.70 -6.52 -33.21
N PRO A 25 -29.03 -6.46 -31.90
CA PRO A 25 -28.38 -5.53 -31.00
C PRO A 25 -26.90 -5.91 -30.99
N SER A 26 -26.08 -5.05 -31.60
CA SER A 26 -24.63 -5.07 -31.42
C SER A 26 -24.40 -5.12 -29.92
N LYS A 27 -23.86 -6.22 -29.40
CA LYS A 27 -23.45 -6.33 -27.99
C LYS A 27 -22.47 -5.18 -27.75
N ALA A 28 -22.99 -4.07 -27.21
CA ALA A 28 -22.15 -2.96 -26.81
C ALA A 28 -21.08 -3.54 -25.89
N LYS A 29 -19.82 -3.35 -26.25
CA LYS A 29 -18.72 -3.82 -25.41
C LYS A 29 -18.84 -3.04 -24.10
N GLU A 30 -19.18 -3.74 -23.03
CA GLU A 30 -19.24 -3.15 -21.70
C GLU A 30 -17.82 -2.78 -21.28
N ILE A 31 -17.57 -1.47 -21.11
CA ILE A 31 -16.24 -0.91 -20.84
C ILE A 31 -16.28 -0.21 -19.49
N LEU A 32 -15.22 -0.39 -18.72
CA LEU A 32 -14.96 0.32 -17.47
C LEU A 32 -13.70 1.18 -17.62
N THR A 33 -13.71 2.37 -17.04
CA THR A 33 -12.51 3.22 -16.94
C THR A 33 -11.93 3.11 -15.53
N PHE A 34 -10.71 2.61 -15.42
CA PHE A 34 -9.92 2.77 -14.20
C PHE A 34 -9.24 4.14 -14.19
N VAL A 35 -9.25 4.77 -13.02
CA VAL A 35 -8.60 6.07 -12.77
C VAL A 35 -7.64 5.90 -11.60
N MET A 36 -6.35 6.18 -11.79
CA MET A 36 -5.40 6.31 -10.69
C MET A 36 -5.11 7.80 -10.52
N PRO A 37 -5.65 8.44 -9.46
CA PRO A 37 -5.45 9.87 -9.25
C PRO A 37 -3.98 10.22 -9.04
N ALA A 38 -3.59 11.40 -9.51
CA ALA A 38 -2.28 11.97 -9.29
C ALA A 38 -1.98 12.07 -7.78
N THR A 39 -0.76 11.68 -7.40
CA THR A 39 -0.30 11.76 -6.01
C THR A 39 0.43 13.07 -5.71
N GLU A 40 1.00 13.70 -6.73
CA GLU A 40 1.74 14.95 -6.66
C GLU A 40 1.04 16.08 -7.42
N LYS A 41 1.26 17.33 -7.00
CA LYS A 41 0.58 18.52 -7.52
C LYS A 41 0.75 18.75 -9.04
N ASN A 42 1.81 18.20 -9.63
CA ASN A 42 2.14 18.37 -11.06
C ASN A 42 1.95 17.07 -11.86
N GLU A 43 1.54 15.98 -11.21
CA GLU A 43 1.25 14.72 -11.86
C GLU A 43 -0.17 14.75 -12.43
N LYS A 44 -0.41 14.02 -13.54
CA LYS A 44 -1.73 13.87 -14.12
C LYS A 44 -2.33 12.53 -13.72
N ASP A 45 -3.66 12.49 -13.59
CA ASP A 45 -4.40 11.25 -13.41
C ASP A 45 -4.10 10.28 -14.56
N ARG A 46 -3.98 9.00 -14.22
CA ARG A 46 -3.77 7.93 -15.19
C ARG A 46 -5.08 7.20 -15.42
N HIS A 47 -5.41 6.98 -16.69
CA HIS A 47 -6.64 6.34 -17.10
C HIS A 47 -6.35 5.08 -17.89
N ALA A 48 -7.13 4.02 -17.65
CA ALA A 48 -7.07 2.80 -18.43
C ALA A 48 -8.47 2.27 -18.71
N LEU A 49 -8.72 1.88 -19.96
CA LEU A 49 -9.99 1.28 -20.38
C LEU A 49 -9.85 -0.25 -20.39
N VAL A 50 -10.80 -0.92 -19.74
CA VAL A 50 -10.85 -2.39 -19.68
C VAL A 50 -12.26 -2.91 -19.98
N PRO A 51 -12.42 -4.17 -20.41
CA PRO A 51 -13.73 -4.82 -20.38
C PRO A 51 -14.29 -4.80 -18.95
N LEU A 52 -15.59 -4.58 -18.80
CA LEU A 52 -16.25 -4.54 -17.49
C LEU A 52 -16.01 -5.87 -16.74
N PRO A 53 -15.26 -5.85 -15.61
CA PRO A 53 -15.04 -7.04 -14.80
C PRO A 53 -16.34 -7.48 -14.11
N LYS A 54 -16.55 -8.80 -13.98
CA LYS A 54 -17.77 -9.32 -13.34
C LYS A 54 -17.69 -9.26 -11.81
N THR A 55 -16.49 -9.38 -11.26
CA THR A 55 -16.27 -9.38 -9.81
C THR A 55 -15.24 -8.34 -9.39
N TYR A 56 -15.28 -7.97 -8.11
CA TYR A 56 -14.27 -7.07 -7.52
C TYR A 56 -12.85 -7.61 -7.69
N ASN A 57 -12.65 -8.92 -7.50
CA ASN A 57 -11.32 -9.54 -7.63
C ASN A 57 -10.83 -9.53 -9.08
N GLU A 58 -11.71 -9.76 -10.05
CA GLU A 58 -11.37 -9.59 -11.47
C GLU A 58 -11.00 -8.14 -11.79
N ALA A 59 -11.69 -7.17 -11.17
CA ALA A 59 -11.41 -5.76 -11.33
C ALA A 59 -10.05 -5.37 -10.74
N VAL A 60 -9.71 -5.86 -9.55
CA VAL A 60 -8.39 -5.68 -8.93
C VAL A 60 -7.29 -6.26 -9.82
N ALA A 61 -7.45 -7.51 -10.28
CA ALA A 61 -6.49 -8.14 -11.18
C ALA A 61 -6.32 -7.37 -12.50
N ALA A 62 -7.42 -6.87 -13.08
CA ALA A 62 -7.38 -6.04 -14.27
C ALA A 62 -6.67 -4.71 -14.02
N ALA A 63 -6.97 -4.03 -12.91
CA ALA A 63 -6.35 -2.78 -12.51
C ALA A 63 -4.83 -2.94 -12.31
N ILE A 64 -4.38 -3.99 -11.62
CA ILE A 64 -2.96 -4.32 -11.46
C ILE A 64 -2.31 -4.55 -12.82
N ARG A 65 -2.96 -5.30 -13.72
CA ARG A 65 -2.41 -5.57 -15.06
C ARG A 65 -2.19 -4.29 -15.88
N VAL A 66 -3.10 -3.31 -15.79
CA VAL A 66 -3.06 -2.11 -16.64
C VAL A 66 -2.41 -0.88 -15.98
N LEU A 67 -2.41 -0.81 -14.65
CA LEU A 67 -1.92 0.33 -13.89
C LEU A 67 -0.86 -0.05 -12.84
N GLY A 68 -0.54 -1.33 -12.68
CA GLY A 68 0.38 -1.82 -11.64
C GLY A 68 1.81 -1.30 -11.77
N GLU A 69 2.29 -1.01 -12.99
CA GLU A 69 3.57 -0.32 -13.19
C GLU A 69 3.62 1.08 -12.56
N TYR A 70 2.44 1.64 -12.25
CA TYR A 70 2.26 2.91 -11.60
C TYR A 70 2.02 2.81 -10.07
N MET A 71 2.02 1.61 -9.50
CA MET A 71 1.88 1.40 -8.06
C MET A 71 3.27 1.26 -7.42
N GLY A 72 3.39 1.64 -6.15
CA GLY A 72 4.54 1.26 -5.31
C GLY A 72 4.50 -0.23 -4.95
N ASP A 73 3.32 -0.72 -4.56
CA ASP A 73 3.05 -2.15 -4.40
C ASP A 73 1.72 -2.52 -5.09
N SER A 74 1.83 -3.31 -6.16
CA SER A 74 0.70 -3.79 -6.96
C SER A 74 0.15 -5.14 -6.49
N SER A 75 0.41 -5.54 -5.24
CA SER A 75 -0.19 -6.73 -4.65
C SER A 75 -1.73 -6.58 -4.54
N PRO A 76 -2.52 -7.64 -4.79
CA PRO A 76 -3.98 -7.58 -4.68
C PRO A 76 -4.48 -7.06 -3.33
N GLU A 77 -3.80 -7.41 -2.25
CA GLU A 77 -4.10 -7.01 -0.89
C GLU A 77 -3.86 -5.51 -0.64
N ASN A 78 -2.94 -4.88 -1.35
CA ASN A 78 -2.65 -3.45 -1.24
C ASN A 78 -3.54 -2.59 -2.16
N VAL A 79 -4.24 -3.18 -3.13
CA VAL A 79 -5.13 -2.44 -4.03
C VAL A 79 -6.53 -2.28 -3.42
N ILE A 80 -7.06 -1.07 -3.47
CA ILE A 80 -8.46 -0.76 -3.13
C ILE A 80 -9.13 0.01 -4.25
N LEU A 81 -10.32 -0.43 -4.64
CA LEU A 81 -11.13 0.23 -5.66
C LEU A 81 -12.13 1.17 -5.01
N ARG A 82 -12.31 2.35 -5.61
CA ARG A 82 -13.20 3.39 -5.11
C ARG A 82 -14.16 3.88 -6.17
N TYR A 83 -15.38 4.18 -5.77
CA TYR A 83 -16.39 4.78 -6.63
C TYR A 83 -16.34 6.30 -6.51
N HIS A 84 -16.54 7.00 -7.63
CA HIS A 84 -16.60 8.46 -7.65
C HIS A 84 -18.03 8.89 -7.33
N VAL A 85 -18.26 9.42 -6.13
CA VAL A 85 -19.59 9.82 -5.64
C VAL A 85 -19.57 11.27 -5.21
N GLN A 86 -20.73 11.90 -5.25
CA GLN A 86 -20.90 13.26 -4.77
C GLN A 86 -21.38 13.23 -3.31
N ASP A 87 -20.71 13.96 -2.42
CA ASP A 87 -21.11 14.11 -1.02
C ASP A 87 -22.27 15.13 -0.85
N ASP A 88 -22.73 15.30 0.39
CA ASP A 88 -23.81 16.22 0.74
C ASP A 88 -23.48 17.69 0.41
N GLU A 89 -22.19 18.04 0.34
CA GLU A 89 -21.69 19.37 -0.04
C GLU A 89 -21.53 19.54 -1.55
N ARG A 90 -21.98 18.57 -2.35
CA ARG A 90 -21.82 18.53 -3.81
C ARG A 90 -20.35 18.43 -4.26
N LYS A 91 -19.45 17.98 -3.40
CA LYS A 91 -18.06 17.71 -3.76
C LYS A 91 -17.90 16.26 -4.21
N TRP A 92 -17.09 16.07 -5.22
CA TRP A 92 -16.75 14.74 -5.69
C TRP A 92 -15.69 14.11 -4.79
N VAL A 93 -15.99 12.93 -4.27
CA VAL A 93 -15.13 12.16 -3.38
C VAL A 93 -15.01 10.72 -3.87
N TRP A 94 -13.92 10.06 -3.47
CA TRP A 94 -13.68 8.65 -3.75
C TRP A 94 -14.10 7.81 -2.55
N ALA A 95 -15.19 7.06 -2.68
CA ALA A 95 -15.69 6.17 -1.63
C ALA A 95 -15.22 4.73 -1.87
N ASN A 96 -14.82 4.01 -0.82
CA ASN A 96 -14.42 2.60 -0.93
C ASN A 96 -15.58 1.74 -1.45
N ILE A 97 -15.30 0.84 -2.37
CA ILE A 97 -16.24 -0.19 -2.82
C ILE A 97 -15.99 -1.44 -1.99
N GLU A 98 -16.98 -1.92 -1.25
CA GLU A 98 -16.91 -3.25 -0.65
C GLU A 98 -17.04 -4.33 -1.74
N PRO A 99 -16.25 -5.41 -1.69
CA PRO A 99 -16.23 -6.43 -2.75
C PRO A 99 -17.61 -7.00 -3.11
N GLU A 100 -18.48 -7.17 -2.11
CA GLU A 100 -19.83 -7.72 -2.23
C GLU A 100 -20.78 -6.79 -3.00
N ASN A 101 -20.49 -5.49 -3.02
CA ASN A 101 -21.32 -4.46 -3.65
C ASN A 101 -20.86 -4.10 -5.07
N TRP A 102 -19.86 -4.80 -5.63
CA TRP A 102 -19.29 -4.50 -6.94
C TRP A 102 -20.35 -4.44 -8.05
N GLU A 103 -21.13 -5.50 -8.22
CA GLU A 103 -22.14 -5.61 -9.28
C GLU A 103 -23.29 -4.62 -9.11
N LEU A 104 -23.56 -4.17 -7.88
CA LEU A 104 -24.59 -3.19 -7.57
C LEU A 104 -24.15 -1.76 -7.93
N LEU A 105 -22.88 -1.44 -7.70
CA LEU A 105 -22.36 -0.07 -7.78
C LEU A 105 -21.71 0.24 -9.13
N VAL A 106 -21.13 -0.75 -9.80
CA VAL A 106 -20.30 -0.54 -10.99
C VAL A 106 -21.00 -1.06 -12.23
N SER A 107 -21.19 -0.16 -13.20
CA SER A 107 -21.76 -0.45 -14.51
C SER A 107 -20.86 0.03 -15.64
N SER A 108 -21.14 -0.42 -16.86
CA SER A 108 -20.43 0.05 -18.05
C SER A 108 -20.49 1.58 -18.16
N GLY A 109 -19.36 2.20 -18.48
CA GLY A 109 -19.19 3.65 -18.58
C GLY A 109 -18.85 4.35 -17.26
N ASN A 110 -18.80 3.63 -16.13
CA ASN A 110 -18.36 4.22 -14.86
C ASN A 110 -16.84 4.44 -14.81
N ASN A 111 -16.44 5.33 -13.91
CA ASN A 111 -15.05 5.54 -13.53
C ASN A 111 -14.82 4.93 -12.14
N VAL A 112 -13.86 4.03 -12.04
CA VAL A 112 -13.46 3.40 -10.79
C VAL A 112 -12.04 3.82 -10.45
N GLY A 113 -11.88 4.41 -9.28
CA GLY A 113 -10.61 4.85 -8.74
C GLY A 113 -9.80 3.66 -8.26
N VAL A 114 -8.50 3.64 -8.56
CA VAL A 114 -7.55 2.60 -8.15
C VAL A 114 -6.55 3.24 -7.19
N PHE A 115 -6.52 2.75 -5.96
CA PHE A 115 -5.70 3.30 -4.88
C PHE A 115 -4.87 2.21 -4.21
N GLU A 116 -3.72 2.62 -3.66
CA GLU A 116 -2.91 1.80 -2.76
C GLU A 116 -3.36 2.06 -1.31
N LYS A 117 -3.59 0.98 -0.54
CA LYS A 117 -3.90 1.07 0.90
C LYS A 117 -2.70 1.63 1.66
N LEU A 118 -1.51 1.18 1.29
CA LEU A 118 -0.23 1.68 1.78
C LEU A 118 0.48 2.40 0.63
N LYS A 119 0.72 3.70 0.80
CA LYS A 119 1.51 4.50 -0.15
C LYS A 119 3.00 4.20 0.07
N ILE A 120 3.54 3.27 -0.71
CA ILE A 120 4.97 2.98 -0.71
C ILE A 120 5.63 3.88 -1.76
N PRO A 121 6.52 4.81 -1.37
CA PRO A 121 7.17 5.71 -2.32
C PRO A 121 7.95 4.93 -3.37
N ARG A 122 7.68 5.19 -4.66
CA ARG A 122 8.43 4.57 -5.75
C ARG A 122 9.87 5.05 -5.73
N GLY A 123 10.80 4.11 -5.91
CA GLY A 123 12.20 4.43 -6.15
C GLY A 123 12.90 5.05 -4.95
N MET A 124 12.83 4.41 -3.77
CA MET A 124 13.89 4.54 -2.76
C MET A 124 15.22 3.98 -3.31
N LYS A 125 15.71 4.54 -4.42
CA LYS A 125 17.01 4.22 -5.00
C LYS A 125 18.15 4.60 -4.04
N ASN A 126 17.86 5.50 -3.10
CA ASN A 126 18.79 5.95 -2.08
C ASN A 126 18.22 5.65 -0.69
N PHE A 127 18.36 4.40 -0.24
CA PHE A 127 18.14 4.08 1.17
C PHE A 127 19.07 4.95 2.01
N ILE A 128 18.50 5.83 2.83
CA ILE A 128 19.27 6.73 3.69
C ILE A 128 19.98 5.87 4.74
N GLN A 129 21.30 5.74 4.57
CA GLN A 129 22.17 5.08 5.51
C GLN A 129 22.30 5.92 6.78
N GLY A 130 22.52 5.26 7.91
CA GLY A 130 22.68 5.94 9.18
C GLY A 130 22.59 4.96 10.33
N ARG A 131 22.32 5.48 11.52
CA ARG A 131 22.16 4.68 12.72
C ARG A 131 20.83 4.95 13.38
N VAL A 132 20.23 3.90 13.92
CA VAL A 132 18.98 3.93 14.70
C VAL A 132 19.26 3.39 16.09
N TYR A 133 18.45 3.80 17.05
CA TYR A 133 18.47 3.20 18.37
C TYR A 133 17.66 1.91 18.36
N LEU A 134 18.14 0.86 19.01
CA LEU A 134 17.44 -0.41 19.11
C LEU A 134 16.80 -0.55 20.50
N ALA A 135 15.51 -0.85 20.52
CA ALA A 135 14.75 -1.15 21.73
C ALA A 135 14.17 -2.57 21.67
N PHE A 136 14.34 -3.34 22.75
CA PHE A 136 13.73 -4.66 22.90
C PHE A 136 12.43 -4.56 23.68
N GLY A 137 11.37 -5.14 23.13
CA GLY A 137 10.08 -5.27 23.79
C GLY A 137 9.97 -6.62 24.47
N VAL A 138 9.52 -6.61 25.72
CA VAL A 138 9.15 -7.80 26.49
C VAL A 138 7.64 -7.76 26.71
N ARG A 139 6.97 -8.85 26.38
CA ARG A 139 5.54 -8.97 26.58
C ARG A 139 5.27 -9.33 28.03
N GLU A 140 4.63 -8.41 28.75
CA GLU A 140 4.07 -8.66 30.06
C GLU A 140 2.58 -9.03 29.93
N PRO A 141 1.94 -9.61 30.96
CA PRO A 141 0.56 -10.10 30.87
C PRO A 141 -0.48 -9.06 30.40
N ARG A 142 -0.18 -7.77 30.54
CA ARG A 142 -1.13 -6.67 30.24
C ARG A 142 -0.62 -5.67 29.20
N GLN A 143 0.65 -5.72 28.84
CA GLN A 143 1.26 -4.70 27.99
C GLN A 143 2.59 -5.17 27.41
N LEU A 144 2.99 -4.55 26.30
CA LEU A 144 4.35 -4.66 25.80
C LEU A 144 5.20 -3.56 26.44
N VAL A 145 6.25 -3.95 27.16
CA VAL A 145 7.18 -3.04 27.81
C VAL A 145 8.47 -2.98 27.01
N TRP A 146 8.93 -1.77 26.72
CA TRP A 146 10.13 -1.55 25.91
C TRP A 146 11.32 -1.19 26.78
N SER A 147 12.49 -1.71 26.43
CA SER A 147 13.77 -1.28 27.00
C SER A 147 13.99 0.22 26.75
N GLU A 148 14.47 0.95 27.75
CA GLU A 148 14.79 2.37 27.58
C GLU A 148 15.94 2.58 26.58
N VAL A 149 15.79 3.60 25.73
CA VAL A 149 16.87 4.08 24.83
C VAL A 149 17.56 5.30 25.43
N THR A 150 16.79 6.09 26.18
CA THR A 150 17.23 7.26 26.94
C THR A 150 16.90 7.04 28.42
N THR A 151 17.88 7.19 29.29
CA THR A 151 17.61 7.31 30.73
C THR A 151 17.18 8.75 31.00
N ARG A 152 16.12 9.00 31.79
CA ARG A 152 15.56 10.34 32.03
C ARG A 152 16.65 11.40 32.30
N GLY A 153 16.84 12.32 31.36
CA GLY A 153 17.78 13.44 31.46
C GLY A 153 19.22 13.15 31.04
N MET A 154 19.51 11.95 30.52
CA MET A 154 20.83 11.60 29.96
C MET A 154 20.76 11.43 28.44
N GLU A 155 21.92 11.60 27.78
CA GLU A 155 22.06 11.28 26.37
C GLU A 155 21.73 9.80 26.10
N PRO A 156 21.17 9.49 24.91
CA PRO A 156 20.87 8.12 24.52
C PRO A 156 22.09 7.22 24.69
N ALA A 157 21.89 6.01 25.23
CA ALA A 157 22.99 5.09 25.43
C ALA A 157 23.59 4.72 24.06
N THR A 158 24.81 5.18 23.76
CA THR A 158 25.50 4.93 22.47
C THR A 158 25.61 3.44 22.12
N ARG A 159 25.54 2.57 23.14
CA ARG A 159 25.53 1.10 23.00
C ARG A 159 24.24 0.55 22.40
N THR A 160 23.16 1.32 22.43
CA THR A 160 21.89 0.97 21.79
C THR A 160 21.84 1.38 20.31
N LEU A 161 22.83 2.13 19.86
CA LEU A 161 22.89 2.67 18.52
C LEU A 161 23.46 1.63 17.54
N VAL A 162 22.66 1.23 16.58
CA VAL A 162 22.98 0.22 15.57
C VAL A 162 22.85 0.82 14.17
N ARG A 163 23.48 0.21 13.16
CA ARG A 163 23.27 0.65 11.77
C ARG A 163 21.81 0.46 11.38
N ARG A 164 21.26 1.35 10.56
CA ARG A 164 19.89 1.21 10.05
C ARG A 164 19.83 -0.01 9.10
N PRO A 165 19.06 -1.07 9.40
CA PRO A 165 19.03 -2.26 8.57
C PRO A 165 18.28 -2.00 7.26
N SER A 166 18.84 -2.44 6.13
CA SER A 166 18.29 -2.18 4.79
C SER A 166 17.32 -3.25 4.28
N SER A 167 17.17 -4.34 5.02
CA SER A 167 16.21 -5.42 4.77
C SER A 167 15.92 -6.17 6.07
N PHE A 168 14.88 -7.02 6.06
CA PHE A 168 14.55 -7.88 7.19
C PHE A 168 15.70 -8.84 7.55
N LYS A 169 16.30 -9.50 6.55
CA LYS A 169 17.46 -10.39 6.74
C LYS A 169 18.63 -9.65 7.40
N ASP A 170 18.88 -8.42 6.95
CA ASP A 170 19.93 -7.55 7.47
C ASP A 170 19.67 -7.15 8.94
N ALA A 171 18.40 -6.96 9.29
CA ALA A 171 17.98 -6.71 10.67
C ALA A 171 18.20 -7.92 11.58
N ILE A 172 17.89 -9.14 11.11
CA ILE A 172 18.17 -10.36 11.89
C ILE A 172 19.66 -10.47 12.19
N GLU A 173 20.52 -10.30 11.18
CA GLU A 173 21.97 -10.37 11.39
C GLU A 173 22.46 -9.29 12.35
N LEU A 174 21.90 -8.08 12.27
CA LEU A 174 22.19 -7.02 13.21
C LEU A 174 21.81 -7.42 14.64
N LEU A 175 20.63 -8.01 14.87
CA LEU A 175 20.22 -8.48 16.20
C LEU A 175 21.19 -9.51 16.76
N ARG A 176 21.64 -10.46 15.93
CA ARG A 176 22.63 -11.48 16.31
C ARG A 176 23.92 -10.85 16.81
N VAL A 177 24.47 -9.90 16.05
CA VAL A 177 25.70 -9.19 16.43
C VAL A 177 25.49 -8.36 17.70
N ALA A 178 24.34 -7.69 17.81
CA ALA A 178 24.01 -6.81 18.93
C ALA A 178 23.88 -7.56 20.26
N THR A 179 23.37 -8.80 20.25
CA THR A 179 23.16 -9.60 21.47
C THR A 179 24.35 -10.48 21.86
N THR A 180 25.21 -10.85 20.90
CA THR A 180 26.40 -11.71 21.17
C THR A 180 27.66 -10.92 21.56
N GLY A 181 27.70 -9.61 21.31
CA GLY A 181 28.85 -8.76 21.61
C GLY A 181 29.28 -8.70 23.09
N HIS A 182 30.57 -8.41 23.31
CA HIS A 182 31.09 -8.05 24.64
C HIS A 182 30.78 -6.57 24.90
N GLY A 183 30.00 -6.26 25.94
CA GLY A 183 29.65 -4.88 26.29
C GLY A 183 28.26 -4.42 25.87
N VAL A 184 27.28 -5.33 25.85
CA VAL A 184 25.86 -5.01 25.57
C VAL A 184 25.32 -4.00 26.59
N ALA A 185 24.40 -3.14 26.13
CA ALA A 185 23.61 -2.25 26.98
C ALA A 185 22.95 -3.03 28.13
N ILE A 186 22.88 -2.44 29.33
CA ILE A 186 22.35 -3.12 30.53
C ILE A 186 20.90 -3.53 30.31
N GLU A 187 20.18 -2.68 29.60
CA GLU A 187 18.79 -2.77 29.20
C GLU A 187 18.51 -4.00 28.31
N TRP A 188 19.54 -4.53 27.64
CA TRP A 188 19.42 -5.69 26.76
C TRP A 188 19.90 -6.98 27.41
N ARG A 189 20.30 -6.98 28.70
CA ARG A 189 20.83 -8.19 29.36
C ARG A 189 19.85 -9.36 29.36
N ALA A 190 18.56 -9.09 29.59
CA ALA A 190 17.53 -10.13 29.55
C ALA A 190 17.46 -10.77 28.16
N THR A 191 17.38 -9.95 27.12
CA THR A 191 17.42 -10.37 25.72
C THR A 191 18.69 -11.15 25.40
N LYS A 192 19.85 -10.65 25.81
CA LYS A 192 21.14 -11.32 25.60
C LYS A 192 21.10 -12.73 26.20
N ASN A 193 20.74 -12.86 27.47
CA ASN A 193 20.70 -14.15 28.14
C ASN A 193 19.70 -15.10 27.47
N TYR A 194 18.58 -14.57 26.96
CA TYR A 194 17.58 -15.37 26.26
C TYR A 194 18.07 -15.95 24.93
N VAL A 195 18.93 -15.22 24.20
CA VAL A 195 19.42 -15.64 22.87
C VAL A 195 20.87 -16.11 22.85
N GLN A 196 21.54 -16.16 24.01
CA GLN A 196 22.99 -16.41 24.09
C GLN A 196 23.40 -17.78 23.52
N ASP A 197 22.52 -18.77 23.62
CA ASP A 197 22.75 -20.16 23.23
C ASP A 197 22.05 -20.53 21.91
N TRP A 198 21.43 -19.56 21.22
CA TRP A 198 20.71 -19.81 19.96
C TRP A 198 21.67 -20.18 18.83
N THR A 199 21.35 -21.27 18.12
CA THR A 199 22.04 -21.66 16.89
C THR A 199 21.52 -20.91 15.66
N ASP A 200 22.13 -21.13 14.50
CA ASP A 200 21.62 -20.62 13.22
C ASP A 200 20.18 -21.08 12.96
N GLU A 201 19.85 -22.32 13.32
CA GLU A 201 18.51 -22.89 13.20
C GLU A 201 17.50 -22.20 14.13
N ASP A 202 17.90 -21.86 15.35
CA ASP A 202 17.04 -21.13 16.29
C ASP A 202 16.74 -19.73 15.79
N TRP A 203 17.75 -19.02 15.27
CA TRP A 203 17.54 -17.72 14.62
C TRP A 203 16.64 -17.81 13.38
N ALA A 204 16.77 -18.88 12.59
CA ALA A 204 15.90 -19.11 11.43
C ALA A 204 14.44 -19.35 11.85
N LYS A 205 14.20 -20.11 12.93
CA LYS A 205 12.86 -20.27 13.53
C LYS A 205 12.35 -18.96 14.13
N ALA A 206 13.23 -18.20 14.78
CA ALA A 206 12.94 -16.88 15.34
C ALA A 206 12.43 -15.89 14.30
N ALA A 207 13.11 -15.84 13.16
CA ALA A 207 12.76 -14.93 12.08
C ALA A 207 11.28 -15.03 11.68
N GLN A 208 10.65 -16.20 11.76
CA GLN A 208 9.25 -16.37 11.41
C GLN A 208 8.26 -15.75 12.40
N LYS A 209 8.69 -15.54 13.66
CA LYS A 209 7.85 -15.03 14.75
C LYS A 209 8.29 -13.63 15.21
N LEU A 210 9.41 -13.11 14.71
CA LEU A 210 9.94 -11.80 15.09
C LEU A 210 9.03 -10.68 14.62
N LYS A 211 8.84 -9.68 15.48
CA LYS A 211 8.04 -8.50 15.16
C LYS A 211 8.85 -7.23 15.35
N PHE A 212 8.84 -6.40 14.32
CA PHE A 212 9.46 -5.07 14.33
C PHE A 212 8.41 -3.97 14.45
N TYR A 213 8.83 -2.87 15.07
CA TYR A 213 7.99 -1.72 15.39
C TYR A 213 8.76 -0.43 15.15
N TYR A 214 8.06 0.63 14.78
CA TYR A 214 8.59 2.00 14.85
C TYR A 214 7.79 2.79 15.90
N PHE A 215 8.45 3.78 16.50
CA PHE A 215 7.86 4.65 17.50
C PHE A 215 7.44 5.96 16.84
N THR A 216 6.24 6.44 17.18
CA THR A 216 5.66 7.65 16.56
C THR A 216 6.01 8.93 17.32
N ASN A 217 6.62 8.80 18.50
CA ASN A 217 6.96 9.95 19.33
C ASN A 217 8.33 10.54 18.91
N PRO A 218 8.43 11.87 18.77
CA PRO A 218 9.65 12.53 18.29
C PRO A 218 10.78 12.59 19.31
N ASP A 219 10.52 12.30 20.59
CA ASP A 219 11.44 12.43 21.72
C ASP A 219 12.14 11.11 22.12
N LEU A 220 12.19 10.14 21.21
CA LEU A 220 12.66 8.77 21.47
C LEU A 220 11.84 8.02 22.53
N SER A 221 10.66 8.54 22.87
CA SER A 221 9.73 7.87 23.79
C SER A 221 9.20 6.58 23.19
N THR A 222 9.25 5.52 23.97
CA THR A 222 8.73 4.20 23.58
C THR A 222 7.25 4.01 23.89
N ALA A 223 6.53 5.09 24.24
CA ALA A 223 5.14 5.03 24.69
C ALA A 223 4.11 4.78 23.57
N ALA A 224 4.40 5.20 22.33
CA ALA A 224 3.51 5.02 21.18
C ALA A 224 4.28 4.38 20.03
N TYR A 225 3.77 3.25 19.55
CA TYR A 225 4.44 2.42 18.55
C TYR A 225 3.44 1.75 17.61
N LEU A 226 3.93 1.43 16.41
CA LEU A 226 3.18 0.73 15.37
C LEU A 226 4.00 -0.45 14.86
N GLN A 227 3.36 -1.62 14.78
CA GLN A 227 3.97 -2.82 14.21
C GLN A 227 4.22 -2.61 12.73
N PHE A 228 5.33 -3.14 12.23
CA PHE A 228 5.61 -3.18 10.80
C PHE A 228 4.54 -4.04 10.09
N PRO A 229 4.13 -3.65 8.87
CA PRO A 229 3.21 -4.47 8.07
C PRO A 229 3.88 -5.79 7.68
N GLU A 230 3.09 -6.86 7.55
CA GLU A 230 3.56 -8.21 7.18
C GLU A 230 4.36 -8.24 5.87
N LEU A 231 4.04 -7.37 4.92
CA LEU A 231 4.77 -7.26 3.66
C LEU A 231 6.21 -6.75 3.84
N ALA A 232 6.54 -6.04 4.92
CA ALA A 232 7.90 -5.56 5.17
C ALA A 232 8.91 -6.71 5.39
N TYR A 233 8.43 -7.89 5.82
CA TYR A 233 9.28 -9.04 6.11
C TYR A 233 9.72 -9.80 4.85
N THR A 234 9.05 -9.55 3.71
CA THR A 234 9.33 -10.19 2.42
C THR A 234 9.66 -9.20 1.30
N ASN A 235 9.39 -7.90 1.50
CA ASN A 235 9.67 -6.84 0.53
C ASN A 235 10.62 -5.78 1.13
N ASP A 236 11.85 -5.77 0.62
CA ASP A 236 12.92 -4.85 1.06
C ASP A 236 12.57 -3.37 0.88
N ASP A 237 11.78 -2.99 -0.13
CA ASP A 237 11.43 -1.59 -0.34
C ASP A 237 10.42 -1.11 0.70
N ILE A 238 9.47 -1.98 1.08
CA ILE A 238 8.56 -1.73 2.20
C ILE A 238 9.34 -1.66 3.51
N TRP A 239 10.26 -2.59 3.74
CA TRP A 239 11.15 -2.56 4.90
C TRP A 239 11.87 -1.20 5.02
N ARG A 240 12.52 -0.76 3.93
CA ARG A 240 13.27 0.51 3.87
C ARG A 240 12.40 1.74 4.08
N TYR A 241 11.11 1.64 3.73
CA TYR A 241 10.13 2.69 3.97
C TYR A 241 9.70 2.78 5.43
N VAL A 242 9.42 1.65 6.07
CA VAL A 242 8.89 1.63 7.45
C VAL A 242 9.97 1.63 8.52
N VAL A 243 11.20 1.25 8.19
CA VAL A 243 12.31 1.27 9.14
C VAL A 243 12.61 2.73 9.54
N PRO A 244 12.69 3.05 10.84
CA PRO A 244 12.87 4.41 11.34
C PRO A 244 14.07 5.11 10.71
N MET A 245 13.97 6.43 10.59
CA MET A 245 15.02 7.29 10.07
C MET A 245 16.23 7.33 11.01
N PRO A 246 17.42 7.71 10.51
CA PRO A 246 18.59 7.85 11.37
C PRO A 246 18.33 8.76 12.57
N GLY A 247 18.70 8.30 13.76
CA GLY A 247 18.44 8.98 15.03
C GLY A 247 17.13 8.56 15.71
N GLU A 248 16.25 7.81 15.04
CA GLU A 248 14.99 7.31 15.62
C GLU A 248 15.15 5.91 16.22
N VAL A 249 14.07 5.38 16.83
CA VAL A 249 14.07 4.09 17.53
C VAL A 249 13.43 2.99 16.69
N LEU A 250 14.15 1.89 16.51
CA LEU A 250 13.66 0.61 15.98
C LEU A 250 13.33 -0.32 17.15
N GLY A 251 12.06 -0.71 17.26
CA GLY A 251 11.60 -1.67 18.24
C GLY A 251 11.62 -3.09 17.70
N VAL A 252 12.05 -4.06 18.49
CA VAL A 252 11.96 -5.49 18.19
C VAL A 252 11.39 -6.26 19.37
N VAL A 253 10.50 -7.22 19.09
CA VAL A 253 9.99 -8.18 20.07
C VAL A 253 10.43 -9.57 19.67
N LEU A 254 11.17 -10.23 20.56
CA LEU A 254 11.58 -11.62 20.38
C LEU A 254 10.39 -12.57 20.66
N PRO A 255 10.34 -13.74 19.99
CA PRO A 255 9.35 -14.76 20.31
C PRO A 255 9.54 -15.28 21.75
N GLU A 256 8.44 -15.56 22.46
CA GLU A 256 8.48 -16.02 23.86
C GLU A 256 9.03 -17.45 24.00
N GLU A 257 8.76 -18.35 23.04
CA GLU A 257 9.27 -19.73 22.98
C GLU A 257 9.27 -20.26 21.52
N PHE A 258 10.11 -21.27 21.22
CA PHE A 258 10.12 -21.98 19.93
C PHE A 258 9.34 -23.27 19.94
#